data_AF-A0A238D7S3-F1
#
_entry.id   AF-A0A238D7S3-F1
#
_cell.length_a   1.000
_cell.length_b   1.000
_cell.length_c   1.000
_cell.angle_alpha   90.00
_cell.angle_beta   90.00
_cell.angle_gamma   90.00
#
_symmetry.space_group_name_H-M   'P 1'
#
loop_
_entity.id
_entity.type
_entity.pdbx_description
1 polymer ?
#
loop_
_entity_poly.entity_id
_entity_poly.type
_entity_poly.pdbx_seq_one_letter_code
_entity_poly.pdbx_strand_id
1 'polypeptide(L)'
;MLRHLSDSIDALQRQLADIDAYLMRAMQPYAWAHSLLQTIPGIDETAAALILIEIDDDMARFGAPERLACWAALSPGNHESAGKRKSGRTRHGNNAIRYILCECANAARMTKSTLPWRCPVLFQCYRPSS
;
A
#
# COMPACT_ATOMS: atom_id res chain seq x y z
N MET A 1 19.76 -32.94 6.41
CA MET A 1 19.85 -31.47 6.21
C MET A 1 18.82 -30.95 5.22
N LEU A 2 18.84 -31.37 3.94
CA LEU A 2 17.84 -30.93 2.95
C LEU A 2 16.38 -31.24 3.34
N ARG A 3 16.12 -32.43 3.92
CA ARG A 3 14.78 -32.79 4.42
C ARG A 3 14.30 -31.84 5.52
N HIS A 4 15.15 -31.54 6.50
CA HIS A 4 14.82 -30.59 7.57
C HIS A 4 14.51 -29.19 7.00
N LEU A 5 15.27 -28.70 6.02
CA LEU A 5 14.98 -27.39 5.40
C LEU A 5 13.62 -27.40 4.68
N SER A 6 13.30 -28.47 3.96
CA SER A 6 11.99 -28.62 3.31
C SER A 6 10.86 -28.66 4.34
N ASP A 7 11.01 -29.46 5.39
CA ASP A 7 10.01 -29.57 6.45
C ASP A 7 9.77 -28.22 7.14
N SER A 8 10.82 -27.40 7.31
CA SER A 8 10.72 -26.04 7.86
C SER A 8 10.01 -25.07 6.91
N ILE A 9 10.27 -25.14 5.60
CA ILE A 9 9.57 -24.33 4.61
C ILE A 9 8.08 -24.68 4.60
N ASP A 10 7.75 -25.97 4.59
CA ASP A 10 6.36 -26.45 4.61
C ASP A 10 5.63 -26.00 5.88
N ALA A 11 6.31 -26.02 7.03
CA ALA A 11 5.75 -25.53 8.29
C ALA A 11 5.43 -24.02 8.22
N LEU A 12 6.35 -23.20 7.71
CA LEU A 12 6.15 -21.75 7.57
C LEU A 12 5.04 -21.44 6.56
N GLN A 13 4.95 -22.20 5.46
CA GLN A 13 3.87 -22.04 4.48
C GLN A 13 2.50 -22.36 5.07
N ARG A 14 2.38 -23.38 5.92
CA ARG A 14 1.13 -23.66 6.65
C ARG A 14 0.75 -22.52 7.59
N GLN A 15 1.72 -22.00 8.34
CA GLN A 15 1.46 -20.86 9.23
C GLN A 15 1.00 -19.62 8.47
N LEU A 16 1.59 -19.35 7.29
CA LEU A 16 1.15 -18.26 6.44
C LEU A 16 -0.31 -18.45 6.00
N ALA A 17 -0.66 -19.64 5.52
CA ALA A 17 -2.02 -19.95 5.10
C ALA A 17 -3.04 -19.82 6.24
N ASP A 18 -2.68 -20.22 7.46
CA ASP A 18 -3.54 -20.05 8.64
C ASP A 18 -3.77 -18.58 8.97
N ILE A 19 -2.73 -17.74 8.85
CA ILE A 19 -2.83 -16.30 9.07
C ILE A 19 -3.68 -15.63 7.98
N ASP A 20 -3.51 -16.02 6.71
CA ASP A 20 -4.31 -15.50 5.60
C ASP A 20 -5.80 -15.83 5.80
N ALA A 21 -6.11 -17.08 6.19
CA ALA A 21 -7.48 -17.48 6.47
C ALA A 21 -8.09 -16.71 7.65
N TYR A 22 -7.29 -16.46 8.70
CA TYR A 22 -7.71 -15.63 9.82
C TYR A 22 -7.99 -14.19 9.37
N LEU A 23 -7.10 -13.60 8.56
CA LEU A 23 -7.24 -12.25 8.03
C LEU A 23 -8.55 -12.11 7.23
N MET A 24 -8.83 -13.04 6.33
CA MET A 24 -10.05 -12.99 5.52
C MET A 24 -11.33 -13.18 6.32
N ARG A 25 -11.26 -13.95 7.42
CA ARG A 25 -12.38 -14.03 8.36
C ARG A 25 -12.57 -12.73 9.14
N ALA A 26 -11.49 -12.06 9.54
CA ALA A 26 -11.54 -10.78 10.22
C ALA A 26 -12.07 -9.64 9.31
N MET A 27 -11.92 -9.76 7.99
CA MET A 27 -12.43 -8.78 7.02
C MET A 27 -13.93 -8.90 6.72
N GLN A 28 -14.62 -9.96 7.17
CA GLN A 28 -16.06 -10.15 6.89
C GLN A 28 -16.95 -8.95 7.27
N PRO A 29 -16.76 -8.26 8.41
CA PRO A 29 -17.54 -7.06 8.74
C PRO A 29 -17.31 -5.89 7.76
N TYR A 30 -16.14 -5.85 7.12
CA TYR A 30 -15.70 -4.80 6.21
C TYR A 30 -15.78 -5.23 4.73
N ALA A 31 -16.55 -6.28 4.41
CA ALA A 31 -16.60 -6.89 3.08
C ALA A 31 -16.92 -5.87 1.96
N TRP A 32 -17.73 -4.86 2.25
CA TRP A 32 -18.07 -3.80 1.30
C TRP A 32 -16.83 -2.96 0.92
N ALA A 33 -16.06 -2.49 1.91
CA ALA A 33 -14.88 -1.66 1.71
C ALA A 33 -13.74 -2.49 1.12
N HIS A 34 -13.62 -3.74 1.57
CA HIS A 34 -12.63 -4.70 1.07
C HIS A 34 -12.86 -5.02 -0.41
N SER A 35 -14.10 -5.26 -0.81
CA SER A 35 -14.46 -5.49 -2.22
C SER A 35 -14.27 -4.23 -3.07
N LEU A 36 -14.58 -3.05 -2.52
CA LEU A 36 -14.41 -1.78 -3.24
C LEU A 36 -12.93 -1.52 -3.55
N LEU A 37 -12.02 -1.74 -2.61
CA LEU A 37 -10.58 -1.55 -2.81
C LEU A 37 -10.03 -2.48 -3.91
N GLN A 38 -10.51 -3.71 -3.99
CA GLN A 38 -10.10 -4.69 -5.02
C GLN A 38 -10.53 -4.29 -6.45
N THR A 39 -11.44 -3.32 -6.60
CA THR A 39 -11.78 -2.78 -7.94
C THR A 39 -10.66 -1.91 -8.53
N ILE A 40 -9.72 -1.45 -7.69
CA ILE A 40 -8.59 -0.63 -8.11
C ILE A 40 -7.52 -1.57 -8.68
N PRO A 41 -7.07 -1.38 -9.94
CA PRO A 41 -6.01 -2.18 -10.52
C PRO A 41 -4.76 -2.17 -9.64
N GLY A 42 -4.17 -3.35 -9.41
CA GLY A 42 -2.99 -3.51 -8.59
C GLY A 42 -3.24 -3.68 -7.09
N ILE A 43 -4.50 -3.63 -6.62
CA ILE A 43 -4.87 -3.99 -5.25
C ILE A 43 -5.46 -5.39 -5.25
N ASP A 44 -4.80 -6.33 -4.56
CA ASP A 44 -5.32 -7.68 -4.31
C ASP A 44 -6.03 -7.78 -2.97
N GLU A 45 -6.53 -8.98 -2.65
CA GLU A 45 -7.30 -9.27 -1.44
C GLU A 45 -6.52 -8.94 -0.16
N THR A 46 -5.24 -9.34 -0.11
CA THR A 46 -4.37 -9.12 1.06
C THR A 46 -4.00 -7.65 1.19
N ALA A 47 -3.65 -6.97 0.10
CA ALA A 47 -3.35 -5.55 0.10
C ALA A 47 -4.56 -4.72 0.54
N ALA A 48 -5.76 -5.05 0.05
CA ALA A 48 -7.00 -4.41 0.48
C ALA A 48 -7.24 -4.58 1.99
N ALA A 49 -7.01 -5.77 2.53
CA ALA A 49 -7.15 -6.04 3.96
C ALA A 49 -6.14 -5.25 4.80
N LEU A 50 -4.87 -5.21 4.38
CA LEU A 50 -3.84 -4.43 5.08
C LEU A 50 -4.12 -2.93 5.03
N ILE A 51 -4.61 -2.41 3.91
CA ILE A 51 -5.04 -1.00 3.79
C ILE A 51 -6.15 -0.70 4.80
N LEU A 52 -7.14 -1.58 4.93
CA LEU A 52 -8.24 -1.40 5.90
C LEU A 52 -7.77 -1.50 7.35
N ILE A 53 -6.81 -2.37 7.66
CA ILE A 53 -6.24 -2.44 9.02
C ILE A 53 -5.56 -1.12 9.41
N GLU A 54 -4.90 -0.45 8.45
CA GLU A 54 -4.13 0.76 8.71
C GLU A 54 -4.98 2.04 8.68
N ILE A 55 -5.94 2.13 7.77
CA ILE A 55 -6.75 3.34 7.53
C ILE A 55 -8.11 3.25 8.23
N ASP A 56 -8.63 2.02 8.37
CA ASP A 56 -10.01 1.69 8.73
C ASP A 56 -11.02 2.05 7.62
N ASP A 57 -12.30 1.71 7.81
CA ASP A 57 -13.37 2.03 6.85
C ASP A 57 -13.96 3.45 7.02
N ASP A 58 -13.71 4.09 8.17
CA ASP A 58 -14.12 5.46 8.44
C ASP A 58 -13.11 6.52 7.95
N MET A 59 -13.38 7.06 6.77
CA MET A 59 -12.60 8.13 6.15
C MET A 59 -12.80 9.52 6.82
N ALA A 60 -13.82 9.69 7.67
CA ALA A 60 -14.09 10.97 8.33
C ALA A 60 -12.94 11.39 9.27
N ARG A 61 -12.18 10.43 9.82
CA ARG A 61 -11.00 10.68 10.66
C ARG A 61 -9.92 11.52 9.98
N PHE A 62 -9.82 11.43 8.64
CA PHE A 62 -8.86 12.22 7.86
C PHE A 62 -9.45 13.55 7.40
N GLY A 63 -10.78 13.65 7.27
CA GLY A 63 -11.52 14.83 6.83
C GLY A 63 -11.32 15.22 5.36
N ALA A 64 -10.16 14.91 4.77
CA ALA A 64 -9.88 15.13 3.34
C ALA A 64 -8.87 14.09 2.80
N PRO A 65 -9.01 13.62 1.55
CA PRO A 65 -8.10 12.63 0.94
C PRO A 65 -6.63 13.07 0.91
N GLU A 66 -6.36 14.37 0.78
CA GLU A 66 -4.98 14.90 0.75
C GLU A 66 -4.29 14.72 2.10
N ARG A 67 -5.05 14.74 3.19
CA ARG A 67 -4.54 14.52 4.54
C ARG A 67 -4.18 13.06 4.76
N LEU A 68 -4.97 12.14 4.21
CA LEU A 68 -4.61 10.72 4.16
C LEU A 68 -3.30 10.52 3.37
N ALA A 69 -3.18 11.12 2.19
CA ALA A 69 -1.96 11.01 1.38
C ALA A 69 -0.73 11.61 2.07
N CYS A 70 -0.90 12.71 2.82
CA CYS A 70 0.17 13.27 3.66
C CYS A 70 0.53 12.35 4.83
N TRP A 71 -0.47 11.75 5.50
CA TRP A 71 -0.26 10.80 6.60
C TRP A 71 0.43 9.52 6.15
N ALA A 72 0.06 8.99 4.98
CA ALA A 72 0.69 7.84 4.34
C ALA A 72 2.09 8.16 3.75
N ALA A 73 2.57 9.40 3.89
CA ALA A 73 3.81 9.87 3.28
C ALA A 73 3.87 9.58 1.77
N LEU A 74 2.77 9.79 1.05
CA LEU A 74 2.72 9.75 -0.42
C LEU A 74 2.83 11.15 -1.05
N SER A 75 2.50 12.19 -0.28
CA SER A 75 2.68 13.57 -0.72
C SER A 75 4.11 14.05 -0.41
N PRO A 76 4.84 14.65 -1.38
CA PRO A 76 6.13 15.27 -1.10
C PRO A 76 5.95 16.38 -0.05
N GLY A 77 6.79 16.39 0.98
CA GLY A 77 6.70 17.38 2.05
C GLY A 77 6.82 18.80 1.48
N ASN A 78 5.77 19.60 1.62
CA ASN A 78 5.80 21.02 1.26
C ASN A 78 6.57 21.83 2.32
N HIS A 79 7.90 21.69 2.35
CA HIS A 79 8.79 22.54 3.14
C HIS A 79 9.23 23.75 2.31
N GLU A 80 8.26 24.59 1.93
CA GLU A 80 8.52 25.90 1.34
C GLU A 80 8.59 26.95 2.44
N SER A 81 9.81 27.28 2.88
CA SER A 81 10.10 28.54 3.56
C SER A 81 10.93 29.41 2.62
N ALA A 82 10.40 30.57 2.23
CA ALA A 82 11.09 31.59 1.44
C ALA A 82 11.62 31.14 0.05
N GLY A 83 10.79 30.43 -0.74
CA GLY A 83 11.08 30.17 -2.16
C GLY A 83 12.22 29.20 -2.45
N LYS A 84 12.78 28.52 -1.44
CA LYS A 84 13.80 27.48 -1.62
C LYS A 84 13.25 26.12 -1.20
N ARG A 85 13.20 25.18 -2.15
CA ARG A 85 12.87 23.76 -1.87
C ARG A 85 13.99 23.15 -1.02
N LYS A 86 13.72 22.92 0.26
CA LYS A 86 14.57 22.06 1.10
C LYS A 86 14.08 20.62 0.96
N SER A 87 14.89 19.76 0.34
CA SER A 87 14.81 18.29 0.31
C SER A 87 13.40 17.68 0.26
N GLY A 88 13.02 17.06 -0.87
CA GLY A 88 11.77 16.30 -1.05
C GLY A 88 11.69 15.00 -0.24
N ARG A 89 12.30 14.94 0.95
CA ARG A 89 12.19 13.81 1.86
C ARG A 89 10.75 13.67 2.30
N THR A 90 10.17 12.54 1.93
CA THR A 90 8.87 12.08 2.42
C THR A 90 8.88 12.03 3.94
N ARG A 91 7.79 12.49 4.57
CA ARG A 91 7.66 12.51 6.04
C ARG A 91 7.78 11.10 6.62
N HIS A 92 8.06 11.01 7.93
CA HIS A 92 7.83 9.80 8.73
C HIS A 92 6.32 9.55 8.86
N GLY A 93 5.68 9.21 7.75
CA GLY A 93 4.33 8.64 7.74
C GLY A 93 4.38 7.17 8.16
N ASN A 94 3.22 6.53 8.18
CA ASN A 94 3.14 5.10 8.40
C ASN A 94 3.88 4.36 7.27
N ASN A 95 4.97 3.65 7.61
CA ASN A 95 5.82 2.99 6.62
C ASN A 95 5.12 1.79 5.96
N ALA A 96 4.24 1.10 6.70
CA ALA A 96 3.53 -0.07 6.19
C ALA A 96 2.57 0.33 5.07
N ILE A 97 1.70 1.32 5.32
CA ILE A 97 0.75 1.79 4.32
C ILE A 97 1.46 2.40 3.09
N ARG A 98 2.59 3.10 3.29
CA ARG A 98 3.38 3.62 2.17
C ARG A 98 3.91 2.48 1.29
N TYR A 99 4.46 1.44 1.91
CA TYR A 99 5.00 0.29 1.19
C TYR A 99 3.91 -0.41 0.39
N ILE A 100 2.79 -0.73 1.03
CA ILE A 100 1.64 -1.40 0.39
C ILE A 100 1.13 -0.58 -0.81
N LEU A 101 0.91 0.73 -0.63
CA LEU A 101 0.40 1.59 -1.69
C LEU A 101 1.40 1.76 -2.85
N CYS A 102 2.70 1.77 -2.57
CA CYS A 102 3.74 1.79 -3.62
C CYS A 102 3.78 0.47 -4.40
N GLU A 103 3.64 -0.67 -3.74
CA GLU A 103 3.56 -1.98 -4.39
C GLU A 103 2.31 -2.08 -5.26
N CYS A 104 1.15 -1.67 -4.74
CA CYS A 104 -0.10 -1.61 -5.49
C CYS A 104 0.04 -0.72 -6.73
N ALA A 105 0.64 0.47 -6.59
CA ALA A 105 0.88 1.37 -7.72
C ALA A 105 1.81 0.75 -8.78
N ASN A 106 2.83 0.01 -8.36
CA ASN A 106 3.73 -0.72 -9.26
C ASN A 106 2.99 -1.84 -10.01
N ALA A 107 2.13 -2.60 -9.32
CA ALA A 107 1.29 -3.63 -9.93
C ALA A 107 0.25 -3.02 -10.90
N ALA A 108 -0.37 -1.91 -10.51
CA ALA A 108 -1.30 -1.15 -11.34
C ALA A 108 -0.66 -0.71 -12.66
N ARG A 109 0.59 -0.22 -12.60
CA ARG A 109 1.38 0.18 -13.77
C ARG A 109 1.61 -0.95 -14.77
N MET A 110 1.69 -2.19 -14.29
CA MET A 110 1.88 -3.39 -15.12
C MET A 110 0.56 -3.92 -15.71
N THR A 111 -0.58 -3.43 -15.22
CA THR A 111 -1.90 -3.79 -15.72
C THR A 111 -2.24 -2.95 -16.94
N LYS A 112 -2.77 -3.57 -18.00
CA LYS A 112 -3.29 -2.87 -19.19
C LYS A 112 -4.62 -2.17 -18.88
N SER A 113 -4.65 -1.26 -17.92
CA SER A 113 -5.82 -0.43 -17.66
C SER A 113 -5.76 0.85 -18.50
N THR A 114 -6.85 1.17 -19.18
CA THR A 114 -7.06 2.29 -20.11
C THR A 114 -7.09 3.68 -19.44
N LEU A 115 -6.47 3.85 -18.26
CA LEU A 115 -6.48 5.13 -17.55
C LEU A 115 -5.32 6.02 -18.04
N PRO A 116 -5.61 7.18 -18.67
CA PRO A 116 -4.61 8.01 -19.37
C PRO A 116 -3.74 8.88 -18.44
N TRP A 117 -3.98 8.86 -17.13
CA TRP A 117 -3.29 9.74 -16.19
C TRP A 117 -1.97 9.13 -15.73
N ARG A 118 -0.92 9.30 -16.54
CA ARG A 118 0.48 9.23 -16.07
C ARG A 118 0.66 10.32 -15.02
N CYS A 119 0.42 9.98 -13.74
CA CYS A 119 0.62 10.89 -12.62
C CYS A 119 2.12 11.24 -12.54
N PRO A 120 2.55 12.49 -12.81
CA PRO A 120 3.98 12.83 -12.91
C PRO A 120 4.74 12.68 -11.58
N VAL A 121 4.03 12.67 -10.45
CA VAL A 121 4.62 12.66 -9.11
C VAL A 121 5.18 11.30 -8.67
N LEU A 122 4.65 10.18 -9.19
CA LEU A 122 5.19 8.85 -8.84
C LEU A 122 6.42 8.45 -9.68
N PHE A 123 6.66 9.11 -10.82
CA PHE A 123 7.79 8.81 -11.70
C PHE A 123 9.12 9.45 -11.24
N GLN A 124 9.09 10.40 -10.31
CA GLN A 124 10.30 11.07 -9.81
C GLN A 124 11.01 10.33 -8.67
N CYS A 125 10.35 9.36 -8.02
CA CYS A 125 10.95 8.63 -6.89
C CYS A 125 11.64 7.31 -7.26
N TYR A 126 11.48 6.80 -8.49
CA TYR A 126 12.13 5.56 -8.93
C TYR A 126 12.71 5.72 -10.34
N ARG A 127 13.88 6.36 -10.42
CA ARG A 127 14.77 6.23 -11.57
C ARG A 127 15.98 5.41 -11.09
N PRO A 128 16.15 4.15 -11.50
CA PRO A 128 17.35 3.40 -11.15
C PRO A 128 18.55 4.14 -11.75
N SER A 129 19.52 4.46 -10.90
CA SER A 129 20.80 5.04 -11.30
C SER A 129 21.59 3.99 -12.07
N SER A 130 21.76 4.24 -13.36
CA SER A 130 22.81 3.66 -14.20
C SER A 130 23.69 4.80 -14.68
#